data_AF-A0A819GRT5-F1
#
_entry.id   AF-A0A819GRT5-F1
#
_cell.length_a   1.000
_cell.length_b   1.000
_cell.length_c   1.000
_cell.angle_alpha   90.00
_cell.angle_beta   90.00
_cell.angle_gamma   90.00
#
_symmetry.space_group_name_H-M   'P 1'
#
loop_
_entity.id
_entity.type
_entity.pdbx_description
1 polymer ?
#
loop_
_entity_poly.entity_id
_entity_poly.type
_entity_poly.pdbx_seq_one_letter_code
_entity_poly.pdbx_strand_id
1 'polypeptide(L)'
;CLRTHRGHVNEKNFVGLAVSSGYIVCGSETNTVLLYRREISRSLLSYKFNDQNNGTIKTVTNTTDRVKKDESGSEFVSAMCWSD
;
A
#
# COMPACT_ATOMS: atom_id res chain seq x y z
N CYS A 1 6.25 13.78 -16.62
CA CYS A 1 6.06 13.06 -15.34
C CYS A 1 7.38 13.12 -14.57
N LEU A 2 7.42 13.73 -13.37
CA LEU A 2 8.67 13.85 -12.59
C LEU A 2 9.06 12.54 -11.91
N ARG A 3 8.07 11.74 -11.49
CA ARG A 3 8.27 10.45 -10.83
C ARG A 3 7.02 9.60 -10.88
N THR A 4 7.21 8.28 -10.88
CA THR A 4 6.13 7.29 -10.71
C THR A 4 6.46 6.40 -9.51
N HIS A 5 5.58 6.38 -8.51
CA HIS A 5 5.69 5.49 -7.36
C HIS A 5 5.06 4.14 -7.70
N ARG A 6 5.81 3.04 -7.52
CA ARG A 6 5.39 1.68 -7.91
C ARG A 6 5.34 0.74 -6.71
N GLY A 7 4.55 -0.33 -6.80
CA GLY A 7 4.51 -1.40 -5.81
C GLY A 7 3.14 -1.60 -5.14
N HIS A 8 2.26 -0.60 -5.17
CA HIS A 8 0.86 -0.77 -4.80
C HIS A 8 0.06 -1.36 -5.98
N VAL A 9 -1.07 -2.01 -5.69
CA VAL A 9 -2.02 -2.49 -6.69
C VAL A 9 -3.30 -1.67 -6.56
N ASN A 10 -3.74 -1.09 -7.67
CA ASN A 10 -4.97 -0.30 -7.73
C ASN A 10 -5.58 -0.42 -9.14
N GLU A 11 -6.35 -1.48 -9.39
CA GLU A 11 -6.89 -1.77 -10.72
C GLU A 11 -8.41 -1.51 -10.82
N LYS A 12 -9.13 -1.59 -9.70
CA LYS A 12 -10.60 -1.61 -9.64
C LYS A 12 -11.18 -0.68 -8.56
N ASN A 13 -10.49 -0.47 -7.44
CA ASN A 13 -11.01 0.25 -6.27
C ASN A 13 -10.47 1.68 -6.14
N PHE A 14 -10.99 2.44 -5.18
CA PHE A 14 -10.38 3.70 -4.75
C PHE A 14 -9.54 3.46 -3.48
N VAL A 15 -8.26 3.13 -3.62
CA VAL A 15 -7.37 2.78 -2.48
C VAL A 15 -6.87 3.97 -1.66
N GLY A 16 -7.34 5.18 -1.95
CA GLY A 16 -6.96 6.40 -1.24
C GLY A 16 -5.49 6.83 -1.39
N LEU A 17 -5.24 8.11 -1.16
CA LEU A 17 -3.92 8.72 -1.16
C LEU A 17 -3.85 9.77 -0.03
N ALA A 18 -2.78 9.70 0.76
CA ALA A 18 -2.47 10.67 1.80
C ALA A 18 -1.05 11.22 1.58
N VAL A 19 -0.85 12.51 1.79
CA VAL A 19 0.46 13.16 1.64
C VAL A 19 0.71 14.03 2.86
N SER A 20 1.90 13.90 3.46
CA SER A 20 2.32 14.72 4.60
C SER A 20 3.84 14.88 4.60
N SER A 21 4.33 16.11 4.66
CA SER A 21 5.76 16.43 4.87
C SER A 21 6.74 15.65 3.97
N GLY A 22 6.41 15.50 2.67
CA GLY A 22 7.25 14.78 1.70
C GLY A 22 7.09 13.26 1.71
N TYR A 23 6.23 12.71 2.57
CA TYR A 23 5.79 11.33 2.55
C TYR A 23 4.46 11.21 1.81
N ILE A 24 4.32 10.09 1.11
CA ILE A 24 3.12 9.72 0.35
C ILE A 24 2.70 8.34 0.84
N VAL A 25 1.44 8.17 1.20
CA VAL A 25 0.87 6.89 1.65
C VAL A 25 -0.31 6.55 0.75
N CYS A 26 -0.39 5.32 0.29
CA CYS A 26 -1.55 4.81 -0.43
C CYS A 26 -1.95 3.43 0.08
N GLY A 27 -3.25 3.13 -0.01
CA GLY A 27 -3.73 1.77 0.14
C GLY A 27 -3.38 0.90 -1.06
N SER A 28 -3.81 -0.36 -1.03
CA SER A 28 -3.61 -1.33 -2.10
C SER A 28 -4.69 -2.39 -2.07
N GLU A 29 -5.05 -2.90 -3.25
CA GLU A 29 -5.90 -4.08 -3.44
C GLU A 29 -5.26 -5.38 -2.95
N THR A 30 -4.01 -5.31 -2.50
CA THR A 30 -3.33 -6.41 -1.81
C THR A 30 -3.54 -6.35 -0.30
N ASN A 31 -4.57 -5.67 0.21
CA ASN A 31 -4.81 -5.44 1.64
C ASN A 31 -3.56 -4.90 2.39
N THR A 32 -2.80 -4.02 1.73
CA THR A 32 -1.53 -3.47 2.22
C THR A 32 -1.52 -1.95 2.08
N VAL A 33 -0.99 -1.23 3.06
CA VAL A 33 -0.66 0.19 2.95
C VAL A 33 0.82 0.36 2.62
N LEU A 34 1.14 1.20 1.65
CA LEU A 34 2.51 1.48 1.23
C LEU A 34 2.89 2.92 1.53
N LEU A 35 4.07 3.12 2.11
CA LEU A 35 4.68 4.41 2.38
C LEU A 35 5.79 4.67 1.38
N TYR A 36 5.75 5.84 0.76
CA TYR A 36 6.77 6.36 -0.13
C TYR A 36 7.34 7.65 0.43
N ARG A 37 8.58 7.95 0.04
CA ARG A 37 9.12 9.30 0.10
C ARG A 37 9.07 9.90 -1.30
N ARG A 38 8.69 11.17 -1.42
CA ARG A 38 8.53 11.89 -2.70
C ARG A 38 9.74 11.77 -3.63
N GLU A 39 10.96 11.71 -3.09
CA GLU A 39 12.19 11.62 -3.85
C GLU A 39 12.56 10.17 -4.26
N ILE A 40 11.79 9.16 -3.86
CA ILE A 40 12.11 7.74 -4.07
C ILE A 40 10.93 7.02 -4.73
N SER A 41 11.17 6.41 -5.89
CA SER A 41 10.11 5.76 -6.69
C SER A 41 9.65 4.39 -6.13
N ARG A 42 10.47 3.76 -5.29
CA ARG A 42 10.14 2.51 -4.61
C ARG A 42 9.47 2.78 -3.26
N SER A 43 8.65 1.83 -2.81
CA SER A 43 8.10 1.88 -1.46
C SER A 43 9.23 1.82 -0.43
N LEU A 44 9.10 2.61 0.63
CA LEU A 44 9.97 2.57 1.80
C LEU A 44 9.53 1.48 2.76
N LEU A 45 8.22 1.42 3.04
CA LEU A 45 7.62 0.47 3.98
C LEU A 45 6.29 -0.01 3.42
N SER A 46 5.94 -1.25 3.76
CA SER A 46 4.64 -1.81 3.49
C SER A 46 4.08 -2.46 4.75
N TYR A 47 2.81 -2.21 5.03
CA TYR A 47 2.09 -2.82 6.13
C TYR A 47 0.91 -3.62 5.58
N LYS A 48 0.98 -4.95 5.72
CA LYS A 48 -0.07 -5.88 5.28
C LYS A 48 -1.05 -6.11 6.42
N PHE A 49 -2.32 -5.82 6.18
CA PHE A 49 -3.41 -6.24 7.06
C PHE A 49 -3.63 -7.73 6.80
N ASN A 50 -3.31 -8.56 7.80
CA ASN A 50 -3.69 -9.98 7.81
C ASN A 50 -4.77 -10.16 8.87
N ASP A 51 -5.71 -11.06 8.60
CA ASP A 51 -6.69 -11.50 9.58
C ASP A 51 -5.95 -12.09 10.79
N GLN A 52 -6.22 -11.53 11.97
CA GLN A 52 -5.46 -11.81 13.18
C GLN A 52 -5.74 -13.22 13.68
N ASN A 53 -4.95 -14.20 13.24
CA ASN A 53 -4.79 -15.45 13.98
C ASN A 53 -3.36 -15.69 14.49
N ASN A 54 -2.40 -14.79 14.22
CA ASN A 54 -1.14 -14.78 14.97
C ASN A 54 -0.42 -13.43 14.80
N GLY A 55 -0.26 -12.68 15.89
CA GLY A 55 0.17 -11.28 15.96
C GLY A 55 1.60 -10.96 15.54
N THR A 56 2.04 -11.43 14.37
CA THR A 56 3.37 -11.13 13.82
C THR A 56 3.24 -10.07 12.73
N ILE A 57 3.69 -8.85 13.02
CA ILE A 57 3.87 -7.80 12.02
C ILE A 57 4.90 -8.28 10.99
N LYS A 58 4.45 -8.63 9.79
CA LYS A 58 5.36 -8.89 8.67
C LYS A 58 5.70 -7.56 8.01
N THR A 59 6.80 -6.95 8.43
CA THR A 59 7.44 -5.85 7.68
C THR A 59 7.99 -6.45 6.38
N VAL A 60 7.20 -6.42 5.30
CA VAL A 60 7.66 -6.92 4.00
C VAL A 60 8.52 -5.84 3.36
N THR A 61 9.84 -5.94 3.56
CA THR A 61 10.84 -5.18 2.80
C THR A 61 11.07 -5.87 1.47
N ASN A 62 10.52 -5.30 0.40
CA ASN A 62 10.80 -5.61 -1.01
C ASN A 62 10.96 -7.11 -1.34
N THR A 63 9.85 -7.81 -1.53
CA THR A 63 9.83 -9.00 -2.37
C THR A 63 8.86 -8.78 -3.52
N THR A 64 9.33 -9.12 -4.72
CA THR A 64 8.60 -9.18 -5.98
C THR A 64 7.57 -10.31 -5.98
N ASP A 65 6.75 -10.38 -4.94
CA ASP A 65 5.70 -11.38 -4.86
C ASP A 65 4.50 -10.85 -5.62
N ARG A 66 4.43 -11.23 -6.90
CA ARG A 66 3.19 -11.18 -7.67
C ARG A 66 2.21 -12.17 -7.02
N VAL A 67 1.54 -11.72 -5.96
CA VAL A 67 0.45 -12.46 -5.34
C VAL A 67 -0.64 -12.61 -6.40
N LYS A 68 -0.91 -13.85 -6.81
CA LYS A 68 -1.98 -14.19 -7.75
C LYS A 68 -3.31 -13.79 -7.11
N LYS A 69 -4.12 -13.05 -7.87
CA LYS A 69 -5.41 -12.47 -7.49
C LYS A 69 -6.47 -13.56 -7.53
N ASP A 70 -7.04 -13.93 -6.39
CA ASP A 70 -8.33 -14.63 -6.38
C ASP A 70 -9.42 -13.59 -6.67
N GLU A 71 -10.17 -13.81 -7.75
CA GLU A 71 -10.95 -12.78 -8.45
C GLU A 71 -12.34 -12.48 -7.85
N SER A 72 -12.72 -13.06 -6.72
CA SER A 72 -14.03 -12.84 -6.09
C SER A 72 -13.90 -12.64 -4.58
N GLY A 73 -13.92 -11.39 -4.13
CA GLY A 73 -13.99 -11.03 -2.70
C GLY A 73 -12.68 -10.64 -2.02
N SER A 74 -11.63 -10.27 -2.78
CA SER A 74 -10.35 -9.84 -2.19
C SER A 74 -10.48 -8.53 -1.40
N GLU A 75 -10.09 -8.55 -0.12
CA GLU A 75 -10.02 -7.35 0.72
C GLU A 75 -9.05 -6.31 0.16
N PHE A 76 -9.40 -5.04 0.30
CA PHE A 76 -8.51 -3.92 0.01
C PHE A 76 -8.56 -2.91 1.16
N VAL A 77 -7.47 -2.16 1.30
CA VAL A 77 -7.38 -1.09 2.28
C VAL A 77 -7.24 0.24 1.56
N SER A 78 -7.85 1.28 2.14
CA SER A 78 -7.72 2.65 1.66
C SER A 78 -6.93 3.50 2.65
N ALA A 79 -6.09 4.42 2.15
CA ALA A 79 -5.35 5.38 2.99
C ALA A 79 -5.82 6.81 2.72
N MET A 80 -6.30 7.51 3.75
CA MET A 80 -6.74 8.90 3.66
C MET A 80 -6.18 9.69 4.84
N CYS A 81 -5.96 10.98 4.63
CA CYS A 81 -5.60 11.94 5.67
C CYS A 81 -6.72 12.97 5.76
N TRP A 82 -7.15 13.28 6.98
CA TRP A 82 -7.94 14.48 7.25
C TRP A 82 -7.07 15.48 8.00
N SER A 83 -7.30 16.76 7.72
CA SER A 83 -6.79 17.87 8.53
C SER A 83 -7.99 18.68 9.00
N ASP A 84 -7.99 19.04 10.27
CA ASP A 84 -8.92 20.02 10.83
C ASP A 84 -8.57 21.44 10.37
#